data_AF-A0A962U3I1-F1
#
_entry.id   AF-A0A962U3I1-F1
#
_cell.length_a   1.000
_cell.length_b   1.000
_cell.length_c   1.000
_cell.angle_alpha   90.00
_cell.angle_beta   90.00
_cell.angle_gamma   90.00
#
_symmetry.space_group_name_H-M   'P 1'
#
loop_
_entity.id
_entity.type
_entity.pdbx_description
1 polymer ?
#
loop_
_entity_poly.entity_id
_entity_poly.type
_entity_poly.pdbx_seq_one_letter_code
_entity_poly.pdbx_strand_id
1 'polypeptide(L)'
;MNTSVKVLFIFSMTAALPVAGATQADFDQKLTAAQQARDKADAVGGVWRDVDKLLKDAQAAATAGDYDKAISLATTAQSQSELGYQQAVEQKDSYRIPPQLQ
;
A
#
# COMPACT_ATOMS: atom_id res chain seq x y z
N MET A 1 -59.31 10.85 15.25
CA MET A 1 -58.40 10.00 16.06
C MET A 1 -57.01 10.20 15.47
N ASN A 2 -56.22 11.14 16.00
CA ASN A 2 -55.24 10.95 17.09
C ASN A 2 -54.13 10.00 16.61
N THR A 3 -52.86 10.39 16.48
CA THR A 3 -52.08 11.27 17.36
C THR A 3 -50.79 11.73 16.67
N SER A 4 -50.42 12.98 16.91
CA SER A 4 -49.14 13.60 16.56
C SER A 4 -47.96 12.91 17.25
N VAL A 5 -46.85 12.72 16.53
CA VAL A 5 -45.52 12.54 17.12
C VAL A 5 -44.55 13.44 16.36
N LYS A 6 -44.20 14.59 16.96
CA LYS A 6 -43.09 15.44 16.53
C LYS A 6 -41.82 14.89 17.16
N VAL A 7 -41.05 14.11 16.42
CA VAL A 7 -39.73 13.64 16.87
C VAL A 7 -38.69 14.70 16.47
N LEU A 8 -38.27 15.49 17.45
CA LEU A 8 -37.15 16.43 17.30
C LEU A 8 -35.85 15.64 17.50
N PHE A 9 -35.23 15.20 16.39
CA PHE A 9 -33.88 14.65 16.40
C PHE A 9 -32.89 15.80 16.55
N ILE A 10 -32.31 15.96 17.75
CA ILE A 10 -31.15 16.82 17.97
C ILE A 10 -29.94 16.06 17.42
N PHE A 11 -29.50 16.44 16.22
CA PHE A 11 -28.26 15.97 15.62
C PHE A 11 -27.10 16.65 16.36
N SER A 12 -26.47 15.90 17.28
CA SER A 12 -25.32 16.36 18.04
C SER A 12 -24.16 16.65 17.08
N MET A 13 -23.78 17.93 17.00
CA MET A 13 -22.69 18.42 16.17
C MET A 13 -21.38 17.79 16.65
N THR A 14 -20.91 16.77 15.94
CA THR A 14 -19.57 16.22 16.14
C THR A 14 -18.58 17.25 15.60
N ALA A 15 -17.73 17.81 16.47
CA ALA A 15 -16.65 18.67 16.06
C ALA A 15 -15.71 17.88 15.12
N ALA A 16 -15.65 18.28 13.86
CA ALA A 16 -14.69 17.75 12.91
C ALA A 16 -13.30 18.18 13.35
N LEU A 17 -12.52 17.24 13.90
CA LEU A 17 -11.08 17.41 14.02
C LEU A 17 -10.53 17.67 12.61
N PRO A 18 -9.63 18.64 12.41
CA PRO A 18 -8.96 18.78 11.13
C PRO A 18 -8.17 17.50 10.89
N VAL A 19 -8.59 16.73 9.88
CA VAL A 19 -7.79 15.62 9.38
C VAL A 19 -6.57 16.27 8.75
N ALA A 20 -5.44 16.25 9.46
CA ALA A 20 -4.16 16.64 8.87
C ALA A 20 -3.92 15.69 7.69
N GLY A 21 -3.86 16.24 6.47
CA GLY A 21 -3.56 15.47 5.27
C GLY A 21 -2.13 14.93 5.32
N ALA A 22 -1.85 13.89 4.52
CA ALA A 22 -0.52 13.31 4.42
C ALA A 22 0.53 14.37 4.05
N THR A 23 1.74 14.17 4.59
CA THR A 23 2.86 15.09 4.41
C THR A 23 3.96 14.47 3.55
N GLN A 24 4.93 15.30 3.15
CA GLN A 24 6.15 14.83 2.49
C GLN A 24 6.91 13.82 3.36
N ALA A 25 6.98 14.03 4.68
CA ALA A 25 7.67 13.12 5.58
C ALA A 25 7.00 11.73 5.62
N ASP A 26 5.67 11.69 5.60
CA ASP A 26 4.91 10.44 5.53
C ASP A 26 5.19 9.70 4.21
N PHE A 27 5.25 10.45 3.10
CA PHE A 27 5.63 9.91 1.80
C PHE A 27 7.07 9.39 1.78
N ASP A 28 8.04 10.14 2.29
CA ASP A 28 9.46 9.75 2.28
C ASP A 28 9.70 8.47 3.08
N GLN A 29 9.04 8.34 4.24
CA GLN A 29 9.05 7.12 5.04
C GLN A 29 8.45 5.94 4.24
N LYS A 30 7.31 6.17 3.57
CA LYS A 30 6.66 5.11 2.81
C LYS A 30 7.44 4.69 1.56
N LEU A 31 8.03 5.65 0.85
CA LEU A 31 8.87 5.41 -0.31
C LEU A 31 10.09 4.58 0.07
N THR A 32 10.72 4.90 1.21
CA THR A 32 11.85 4.14 1.75
C THR A 32 11.46 2.68 2.01
N ALA A 33 10.33 2.44 2.68
CA ALA A 33 9.85 1.08 2.94
C ALA A 33 9.53 0.31 1.64
N ALA A 34 8.91 0.97 0.67
CA ALA A 34 8.61 0.37 -0.62
C ALA A 34 9.88 0.00 -1.42
N GLN A 35 10.89 0.87 -1.39
CA GLN A 35 12.18 0.61 -2.05
C GLN A 35 12.91 -0.57 -1.41
N GLN A 36 12.94 -0.65 -0.07
CA GLN A 36 13.52 -1.78 0.65
C GLN A 36 12.84 -3.11 0.29
N ALA A 37 11.50 -3.11 0.20
CA ALA A 37 10.76 -4.30 -0.22
C ALA A 37 11.08 -4.69 -1.67
N ARG A 38 11.14 -3.72 -2.58
CA ARG A 38 11.53 -3.92 -3.98
C ARG A 38 12.92 -4.53 -4.09
N ASP A 39 13.92 -3.98 -3.39
CA ASP A 39 15.29 -4.47 -3.43
C ASP A 39 15.40 -5.90 -2.85
N LYS A 40 14.63 -6.21 -1.80
CA LYS A 40 14.53 -7.57 -1.27
C LYS A 40 13.95 -8.55 -2.29
N ALA A 41 12.91 -8.16 -3.04
CA ALA A 41 12.35 -8.97 -4.11
C ALA A 41 13.34 -9.13 -5.28
N ASP A 42 14.06 -8.06 -5.63
CA ASP A 42 15.06 -8.04 -6.71
C ASP A 42 16.21 -9.03 -6.43
N ALA A 43 16.67 -9.09 -5.18
CA ALA A 43 17.70 -10.02 -4.74
C ALA A 43 17.35 -11.51 -4.99
N VAL A 44 16.06 -11.85 -5.11
CA VAL A 44 15.61 -13.21 -5.42
C VAL A 44 15.05 -13.36 -6.84
N GLY A 45 15.04 -12.30 -7.64
CA GLY A 45 14.45 -12.26 -8.98
C GLY A 45 12.92 -12.18 -8.98
N GLY A 46 12.32 -11.72 -7.89
CA GLY A 46 10.88 -11.72 -7.65
C GLY A 46 10.15 -10.41 -7.97
N VAL A 47 10.81 -9.40 -8.55
CA VAL A 47 10.15 -8.12 -8.83
C VAL A 47 9.09 -8.29 -9.93
N TRP A 48 7.86 -7.86 -9.63
CA TRP A 48 6.78 -7.84 -10.62
C TRP A 48 6.86 -6.60 -11.51
N ARG A 49 6.38 -6.73 -12.75
CA ARG A 49 6.51 -5.73 -13.83
C ARG A 49 6.11 -4.30 -13.42
N ASP A 50 5.06 -4.14 -12.60
CA ASP A 50 4.48 -2.84 -12.28
C ASP A 50 5.16 -2.11 -11.11
N VAL A 51 6.00 -2.78 -10.32
CA VAL A 51 6.57 -2.19 -9.09
C VAL A 51 7.34 -0.90 -9.38
N ASP A 52 8.26 -0.92 -10.35
CA ASP A 52 9.06 0.27 -10.68
C ASP A 52 8.20 1.39 -11.27
N LYS A 53 7.11 1.05 -11.97
CA LYS A 53 6.15 2.04 -12.48
C LYS A 53 5.38 2.70 -11.33
N LEU A 54 4.91 1.92 -10.37
CA LEU A 54 4.21 2.41 -9.19
C LEU A 54 5.09 3.36 -8.36
N LEU A 55 6.37 3.02 -8.17
CA LEU A 55 7.32 3.89 -7.47
C LEU A 55 7.55 5.23 -8.20
N LYS A 56 7.66 5.20 -9.54
CA LYS A 56 7.76 6.43 -10.35
C LYS A 56 6.48 7.27 -10.27
N ASP A 57 5.32 6.63 -10.37
CA ASP A 57 4.03 7.32 -10.28
C ASP A 57 3.83 7.92 -8.87
N ALA A 58 4.31 7.24 -7.82
CA ALA A 58 4.29 7.74 -6.45
C ALA A 58 5.15 9.01 -6.30
N GLN A 59 6.37 9.02 -6.83
CA GLN A 59 7.24 10.20 -6.83
C GLN A 59 6.64 11.36 -7.63
N ALA A 60 6.00 11.07 -8.77
CA ALA A 60 5.31 12.08 -9.57
C ALA A 60 4.13 12.70 -8.81
N ALA A 61 3.34 11.89 -8.10
CA ALA A 61 2.25 12.38 -7.25
C ALA A 61 2.77 13.25 -6.09
N ALA A 62 3.85 12.84 -5.42
CA ALA A 62 4.48 13.62 -4.35
C ALA A 62 5.02 14.96 -4.87
N THR A 63 5.62 14.98 -6.06
CA THR A 63 6.09 16.23 -6.72
C THR A 63 4.93 17.19 -7.00
N ALA A 64 3.73 16.66 -7.25
CA ALA A 64 2.51 17.45 -7.43
C ALA A 64 1.84 17.85 -6.09
N GLY A 65 2.41 17.46 -4.94
CA GLY A 65 1.84 17.70 -3.61
C GLY A 65 0.70 16.76 -3.23
N ASP A 66 0.40 15.75 -4.05
CA ASP A 66 -0.64 14.75 -3.79
C ASP A 66 -0.07 13.59 -2.96
N TYR A 67 0.23 13.87 -1.68
CA TYR A 67 0.89 12.92 -0.79
C TYR A 67 0.02 11.71 -0.46
N ASP A 68 -1.31 11.86 -0.38
CA ASP A 68 -2.22 10.73 -0.16
C ASP A 68 -2.12 9.71 -1.31
N LYS A 69 -2.16 10.19 -2.55
CA LYS A 69 -1.97 9.34 -3.73
C LYS A 69 -0.56 8.76 -3.79
N ALA A 70 0.46 9.56 -3.48
CA ALA A 70 1.84 9.12 -3.47
C ALA A 70 2.05 7.95 -2.49
N ILE A 71 1.53 8.08 -1.27
CA ILE A 71 1.59 7.03 -0.23
C ILE A 71 0.80 5.79 -0.66
N SER A 72 -0.37 5.97 -1.28
CA SER A 72 -1.17 4.85 -1.79
C SER A 72 -0.41 4.03 -2.84
N LEU A 73 0.19 4.70 -3.83
CA LEU A 73 1.00 4.06 -4.88
C LEU A 73 2.23 3.36 -4.31
N ALA A 74 2.97 4.02 -3.40
CA ALA A 74 4.11 3.42 -2.72
C ALA A 74 3.69 2.22 -1.84
N THR A 75 2.48 2.24 -1.27
CA THR A 75 1.91 1.09 -0.54
C THR A 75 1.65 -0.09 -1.46
N THR A 76 1.04 0.14 -2.62
CA THR A 76 0.83 -0.92 -3.61
C THR A 76 2.17 -1.49 -4.09
N ALA A 77 3.18 -0.64 -4.35
CA ALA A 77 4.50 -1.08 -4.75
C ALA A 77 5.16 -1.96 -3.67
N GLN A 78 5.07 -1.57 -2.40
CA GLN A 78 5.57 -2.36 -1.28
C GLN A 78 4.91 -3.74 -1.24
N SER A 79 3.57 -3.80 -1.25
CA SER A 79 2.84 -5.07 -1.17
C SER A 79 3.14 -6.00 -2.34
N GLN A 80 3.22 -5.47 -3.57
CA GLN A 80 3.59 -6.29 -4.73
C GLN A 80 5.03 -6.80 -4.64
N SER A 81 5.95 -6.01 -4.10
CA SER A 81 7.33 -6.45 -3.89
C SER A 81 7.43 -7.57 -2.85
N GLU A 82 6.70 -7.46 -1.74
CA GLU A 82 6.64 -8.48 -0.70
C GLU A 82 6.04 -9.79 -1.22
N LEU A 83 4.96 -9.71 -2.02
CA LEU A 83 4.35 -10.87 -2.68
C LEU A 83 5.30 -11.51 -3.69
N GLY A 84 5.97 -10.70 -4.51
CA GLY A 84 6.94 -11.18 -5.49
C GLY A 84 8.14 -11.88 -4.85
N TYR A 85 8.64 -11.37 -3.72
CA TYR A 85 9.64 -12.05 -2.91
C TYR A 85 9.14 -13.43 -2.43
N GLN A 86 7.95 -13.49 -1.82
CA GLN A 86 7.39 -14.74 -1.30
C GLN A 86 7.25 -15.78 -2.41
N GLN A 87 6.66 -15.39 -3.54
CA GLN A 87 6.49 -16.25 -4.70
C GLN A 87 7.84 -16.79 -5.22
N ALA A 88 8.85 -15.94 -5.35
CA ALA A 88 10.17 -16.36 -5.85
C ALA A 88 10.88 -17.33 -4.90
N VAL A 89 10.71 -17.19 -3.59
CA VAL A 89 11.27 -18.11 -2.60
C VAL A 89 10.54 -19.46 -2.62
N GLU A 90 9.20 -19.46 -2.60
CA GLU A 90 8.38 -20.67 -2.60
C GLU A 90 8.59 -21.53 -3.86
N GLN A 91 8.77 -20.90 -5.03
CA GLN A 91 9.04 -21.61 -6.28
C GLN A 91 10.43 -22.27 -6.28
N LYS A 92 11.45 -21.62 -5.71
CA LYS A 92 12.79 -22.20 -5.57
C LYS A 92 12.79 -23.42 -4.65
N ASP A 93 12.02 -23.35 -3.56
CA ASP A 93 11.88 -24.48 -2.63
C ASP A 93 11.10 -25.64 -3.26
N SER A 94 10.04 -25.35 -4.02
CA SER A 94 9.23 -26.38 -4.71
C SER A 94 9.98 -27.07 -5.85
N TYR A 95 10.89 -26.36 -6.54
CA TYR A 95 11.73 -26.93 -7.60
C TYR A 95 12.83 -27.87 -7.04
N ARG A 96 13.11 -27.84 -5.73
CA ARG A 96 13.95 -28.84 -5.07
C ARG A 96 13.18 -30.15 -4.90
N ILE A 97 13.08 -30.92 -6.00
CA ILE A 97 12.37 -32.20 -6.07
C ILE A 97 12.78 -33.12 -4.88
N PRO A 98 11.83 -33.69 -4.11
CA PRO A 98 12.14 -34.65 -3.07
C PRO A 98 12.70 -35.95 -3.67
N PRO A 99 13.66 -36.61 -2.99
CA PRO A 99 14.47 -37.73 -3.55
C PRO A 99 13.71 -39.02 -3.90
N GLN A 100 12.38 -39.06 -3.78
CA GLN A 100 11.56 -40.26 -3.95
C GLN A 100 11.04 -40.46 -5.39
N LEU A 101 11.55 -39.71 -6.38
CA LEU A 101 11.17 -39.81 -7.80
C LEU A 101 12.37 -39.96 -8.75
N GLN A 102 13.46 -40.59 -8.29
CA GLN A 102 14.60 -41.05 -9.12
C GLN A 102 14.55 -42.56 -9.29
#